data_AF-A0A7H1JBR5-F1
#
_entry.id   AF-A0A7H1JBR5-F1
#
_cell.length_a   1.000
_cell.length_b   1.000
_cell.length_c   1.000
_cell.angle_alpha   90.00
_cell.angle_beta   90.00
_cell.angle_gamma   90.00
#
_symmetry.space_group_name_H-M   'P 1'
#
loop_
_entity.id
_entity.type
_entity.pdbx_description
1 polymer ?
#
loop_
_entity_poly.entity_id
_entity_poly.type
_entity_poly.pdbx_seq_one_letter_code
_entity_poly.pdbx_strand_id
1 'polypeptide(L)'
;MKWLRSDSYSIPTVLAVGLHASIVVAGLVVIDFGDTEPPKPKKPPIVNATVVDVSQTIIGQRESEQREAQKQAAVAEEKRKDAEQNRKKEAERKALEDKQRQLAQAKEAKEKEDAQRKREDEQKRQAQEAEQKRVAQEAETKRVAQEAEKKRLAEKEADDKKRKELERKAEADRLAEEKRKKQAEADRLAEQERKRQEEASRLAEQKKAEAAAAKAAAEEAKERAVAEAQMVQSISSLINNRVTAAWIRPPSARNNMVTQLRIHFLPTGEVMNAQVTKSSGDALFDQRAVDAVYKVRRIEELAKVDSYVFERNFRQVDLIFNPQDLRN
;
A
#
# COMPACT_ATOMS: atom_id res chain seq x y z
N MET A 1 99.35 57.46 5.92
CA MET A 1 100.09 56.37 5.23
C MET A 1 99.37 56.03 3.92
N LYS A 2 100.09 56.12 2.80
CA LYS A 2 99.98 55.39 1.50
C LYS A 2 98.62 54.92 0.92
N TRP A 3 97.50 55.63 1.02
CA TRP A 3 96.23 55.22 0.34
C TRP A 3 95.66 56.22 -0.69
N LEU A 4 96.35 57.34 -0.98
CA LEU A 4 95.91 58.35 -1.98
C LEU A 4 96.89 58.52 -3.16
N ARG A 5 97.49 57.44 -3.68
CA ARG A 5 98.23 57.50 -4.95
C ARG A 5 97.29 57.19 -6.12
N SER A 6 97.31 58.03 -7.14
CA SER A 6 96.47 57.96 -8.35
C SER A 6 96.75 56.77 -9.28
N ASP A 7 97.78 55.96 -9.00
CA ASP A 7 98.17 54.78 -9.81
C ASP A 7 97.73 53.44 -9.19
N SER A 8 96.95 53.45 -8.11
CA SER A 8 96.40 52.22 -7.51
C SER A 8 94.90 52.09 -7.78
N TYR A 9 94.50 50.98 -8.41
CA TYR A 9 93.10 50.62 -8.72
C TYR A 9 92.22 50.41 -7.48
N SER A 10 92.76 50.56 -6.27
CA SER A 10 92.04 50.41 -5.01
C SER A 10 90.85 51.36 -4.88
N ILE A 11 90.97 52.63 -5.29
CA ILE A 11 89.86 53.60 -5.23
C ILE A 11 88.73 53.22 -6.21
N PRO A 12 89.00 52.97 -7.51
CA PRO A 12 87.98 52.46 -8.43
C PRO A 12 87.34 51.14 -7.97
N THR A 13 88.14 50.23 -7.39
CA THR A 13 87.63 48.91 -6.96
C THR A 13 86.69 49.04 -5.76
N VAL A 14 87.02 49.88 -4.77
CA VAL A 14 86.13 50.13 -3.62
C VAL A 14 84.84 50.81 -4.05
N LEU A 15 84.90 51.78 -4.98
CA LEU A 15 83.71 52.42 -5.53
C LEU A 15 82.85 51.45 -6.36
N ALA A 16 83.47 50.58 -7.17
CA ALA A 16 82.75 49.59 -7.95
C ALA A 16 82.04 48.55 -7.06
N VAL A 17 82.71 48.06 -6.02
CA VAL A 17 82.11 47.14 -5.04
C VAL A 17 80.99 47.84 -4.26
N GLY A 18 81.19 49.10 -3.87
CA GLY A 18 80.15 49.90 -3.20
C GLY A 18 78.90 50.09 -4.08
N LEU A 19 79.08 50.34 -5.38
CA LEU A 19 77.98 50.47 -6.34
C LEU A 19 77.23 49.14 -6.54
N HIS A 20 77.95 48.02 -6.67
CA HIS A 20 77.30 46.72 -6.82
C HIS A 20 76.56 46.33 -5.53
N ALA A 21 77.13 46.61 -4.36
CA ALA A 21 76.47 46.39 -3.08
C ALA A 21 75.20 47.24 -2.94
N SER A 22 75.21 48.50 -3.38
CA SER A 22 74.03 49.35 -3.33
C SER A 22 72.93 48.88 -4.29
N ILE A 23 73.28 48.37 -5.48
CA ILE A 23 72.32 47.76 -6.42
C ILE A 23 71.70 46.50 -5.83
N VAL A 24 72.48 45.63 -5.18
CA VAL A 24 71.96 44.41 -4.53
C VAL A 24 71.02 44.76 -3.37
N VAL A 25 71.38 45.76 -2.55
CA VAL A 25 70.52 46.22 -1.46
C VAL A 25 69.23 46.86 -1.99
N ALA A 26 69.32 47.70 -3.03
CA ALA A 26 68.14 48.27 -3.68
C ALA A 26 67.25 47.19 -4.32
N GLY A 27 67.85 46.18 -4.95
CA GLY A 27 67.15 45.03 -5.51
C GLY A 27 66.41 44.22 -4.44
N LEU A 28 67.01 44.04 -3.26
CA LEU A 28 66.37 43.34 -2.14
C LEU A 28 65.21 44.11 -1.51
N VAL A 29 65.21 45.45 -1.57
CA VAL A 29 64.12 46.29 -1.02
C VAL A 29 62.92 46.37 -1.97
N VAL A 30 63.12 46.16 -3.28
CA VAL A 30 62.03 46.19 -4.29
C VAL A 30 61.31 44.83 -4.42
N ILE A 31 61.86 43.74 -3.86
CA ILE A 31 61.18 42.45 -3.86
C ILE A 31 60.21 42.39 -2.66
N ASP A 32 58.99 42.84 -2.90
CA ASP A 32 57.86 42.63 -1.99
C ASP A 32 57.39 41.16 -2.09
N PHE A 33 57.81 40.33 -1.13
CA PHE A 33 57.32 38.95 -0.94
C PHE A 33 55.97 38.94 -0.20
N GLY A 34 55.08 39.88 -0.51
CA GLY A 34 53.69 39.80 -0.09
C GLY A 34 53.03 38.60 -0.77
N ASP A 35 52.75 37.55 0.02
CA ASP A 35 51.86 36.44 -0.35
C ASP A 35 50.51 37.02 -0.78
N THR A 36 50.41 37.38 -2.05
CA THR A 36 49.16 37.73 -2.69
C THR A 36 48.49 36.42 -3.05
N GLU A 37 47.84 35.81 -2.04
CA GLU A 37 46.90 34.71 -2.28
C GLU A 37 45.94 35.17 -3.40
N PRO A 38 45.79 34.42 -4.50
CA PRO A 38 44.82 34.76 -5.52
C PRO A 38 43.43 34.85 -4.86
N PRO A 39 42.60 35.87 -5.19
CA PRO A 39 41.30 36.02 -4.57
C PRO A 39 40.51 34.73 -4.76
N LYS A 40 40.23 34.03 -3.65
CA LYS A 40 39.45 32.79 -3.65
C LYS A 40 38.17 33.06 -4.43
N PRO A 41 37.82 32.23 -5.43
CA PRO A 41 36.61 32.46 -6.22
C PRO A 41 35.45 32.62 -5.25
N LYS A 42 34.68 33.71 -5.38
CA LYS A 42 33.46 33.93 -4.60
C LYS A 42 32.55 32.74 -4.88
N LYS A 43 32.53 31.78 -3.95
CA LYS A 43 31.56 30.69 -3.98
C LYS A 43 30.19 31.37 -3.97
N PRO A 44 29.26 31.00 -4.87
CA PRO A 44 27.90 31.51 -4.78
C PRO A 44 27.42 31.27 -3.34
N PRO A 45 26.60 32.17 -2.76
CA PRO A 45 26.07 31.97 -1.43
C PRO A 45 25.48 30.57 -1.39
N ILE A 46 26.12 29.68 -0.61
CA ILE A 46 25.56 28.38 -0.33
C ILE A 46 24.34 28.72 0.48
N VAL A 47 23.17 28.64 -0.17
CA VAL A 47 21.89 28.72 0.51
C VAL A 47 21.94 27.56 1.50
N ASN A 48 22.29 27.87 2.74
CA ASN A 48 22.04 26.99 3.86
C ASN A 48 20.51 26.97 3.98
N ALA A 49 19.86 26.20 3.13
CA ALA A 49 18.51 25.76 3.35
C ALA A 49 18.62 24.87 4.57
N THR A 50 18.47 25.46 5.75
CA THR A 50 18.10 24.69 6.92
C THR A 50 16.75 24.10 6.54
N VAL A 51 16.76 22.83 6.13
CA VAL A 51 15.54 22.02 6.09
C VAL A 51 15.10 22.03 7.54
N VAL A 52 14.17 22.93 7.86
CA VAL A 52 13.45 22.83 9.12
C VAL A 52 12.73 21.51 8.98
N ASP A 53 13.30 20.48 9.61
CA ASP A 53 12.75 19.15 9.60
C ASP A 53 11.34 19.28 10.17
N VAL A 54 10.35 19.19 9.28
CA VAL A 54 8.95 19.42 9.60
C VAL A 54 8.54 18.49 10.75
N SER A 55 9.22 17.35 10.90
CA SER A 55 9.05 16.41 12.02
C SER A 55 9.27 17.02 13.42
N GLN A 56 10.05 18.10 13.55
CA GLN A 56 10.30 18.77 14.83
C GLN A 56 9.33 19.93 15.12
N THR A 57 8.44 20.26 14.18
CA THR A 57 7.36 21.24 14.40
C THR A 57 6.15 20.55 15.03
N ILE A 58 5.34 21.29 15.81
CA ILE A 58 4.11 20.75 16.43
C ILE A 58 3.17 20.12 15.38
N ILE A 59 3.21 20.63 14.14
CA ILE A 59 2.42 20.09 13.02
C ILE A 59 3.00 18.74 12.56
N GLY A 60 4.32 18.62 12.39
CA GLY A 60 4.92 17.34 12.00
C GLY A 60 4.90 16.28 13.09
N GLN A 61 5.01 16.64 14.38
CA GLN A 61 4.79 15.72 15.50
C GLN A 61 3.36 15.18 15.49
N ARG A 62 2.37 16.04 15.29
CA ARG A 62 0.95 15.63 15.19
C ARG A 62 0.70 14.73 13.97
N GLU A 63 1.30 15.04 12.82
CA GLU A 63 1.19 14.20 11.63
C GLU A 63 1.90 12.84 11.79
N SER A 64 3.06 12.80 12.46
CA SER A 64 3.75 11.54 12.76
C SER A 64 2.95 10.69 13.74
N GLU A 65 2.40 11.29 14.80
CA GLU A 65 1.53 10.61 15.77
C GLU A 65 0.26 10.08 15.09
N GLN A 66 -0.36 10.87 14.20
CA GLN A 66 -1.52 10.43 13.41
C GLN A 66 -1.17 9.30 12.44
N ARG A 67 -0.03 9.35 11.76
CA ARG A 67 0.42 8.26 10.87
C ARG A 67 0.77 7.00 11.65
N GLU A 68 1.39 7.12 12.82
CA GLU A 68 1.65 5.96 13.68
C GLU A 68 0.35 5.39 14.25
N ALA A 69 -0.59 6.22 14.67
CA ALA A 69 -1.91 5.79 15.10
C ALA A 69 -2.69 5.08 13.97
N GLN A 70 -2.63 5.60 12.74
CA GLN A 70 -3.23 4.95 11.57
C GLN A 70 -2.55 3.62 11.22
N LYS A 71 -1.21 3.55 11.29
CA LYS A 71 -0.47 2.29 11.09
C LYS A 71 -0.81 1.26 12.18
N GLN A 72 -0.87 1.67 13.44
CA GLN A 72 -1.26 0.80 14.54
C GLN A 72 -2.73 0.34 14.41
N ALA A 73 -3.63 1.23 13.98
CA ALA A 73 -5.02 0.87 13.71
C ALA A 73 -5.13 -0.12 12.53
N ALA A 74 -4.38 0.09 11.45
CA ALA A 74 -4.33 -0.83 10.31
C ALA A 74 -3.79 -2.21 10.70
N VAL A 75 -2.69 -2.27 11.48
CA VAL A 75 -2.12 -3.52 12.00
C VAL A 75 -3.09 -4.21 12.97
N ALA A 76 -3.82 -3.45 13.80
CA ALA A 76 -4.82 -4.00 14.70
C ALA A 76 -6.04 -4.55 13.93
N GLU A 77 -6.46 -3.88 12.86
CA GLU A 77 -7.54 -4.35 11.98
C GLU A 77 -7.13 -5.62 11.21
N GLU A 78 -5.91 -5.66 10.68
CA GLU A 78 -5.34 -6.84 10.01
C GLU A 78 -5.27 -8.04 10.98
N LYS A 79 -4.75 -7.85 12.19
CA LYS A 79 -4.76 -8.90 13.23
C LYS A 79 -6.16 -9.35 13.61
N ARG A 80 -7.16 -8.46 13.64
CA ARG A 80 -8.56 -8.82 13.88
C ARG A 80 -9.13 -9.66 12.74
N LYS A 81 -8.85 -9.29 11.48
CA LYS A 81 -9.27 -10.06 10.30
C LYS A 81 -8.63 -11.45 10.25
N ASP A 82 -7.34 -11.54 10.56
CA ASP A 82 -6.62 -12.83 10.64
C ASP A 82 -7.16 -13.71 11.76
N ALA A 83 -7.41 -13.14 12.95
CA ALA A 83 -8.01 -13.86 14.07
C ALA A 83 -9.44 -14.34 13.73
N GLU A 84 -10.24 -13.54 13.02
CA GLU A 84 -11.57 -13.94 12.57
C GLU A 84 -11.52 -15.04 11.50
N GLN A 85 -10.60 -14.95 10.53
CA GLN A 85 -10.38 -16.00 9.54
C GLN A 85 -9.94 -17.31 10.19
N ASN A 86 -9.02 -17.26 11.14
CA ASN A 86 -8.56 -18.45 11.86
C ASN A 86 -9.68 -19.07 12.69
N ARG A 87 -10.51 -18.26 13.37
CA ARG A 87 -11.71 -18.75 14.08
C ARG A 87 -12.71 -19.39 13.13
N LYS A 88 -12.96 -18.82 11.95
CA LYS A 88 -13.85 -19.42 10.93
C LYS A 88 -13.31 -20.75 10.42
N LYS A 89 -12.01 -20.84 10.09
CA LYS A 89 -11.36 -22.08 9.67
C LYS A 89 -11.41 -23.16 10.76
N GLU A 90 -11.18 -22.78 12.01
CA GLU A 90 -11.25 -23.71 13.14
C GLU A 90 -12.67 -24.21 13.39
N ALA A 91 -13.67 -23.33 13.30
CA ALA A 91 -15.08 -23.70 13.40
C ALA A 91 -15.52 -24.62 12.26
N GLU A 92 -15.08 -24.36 11.02
CA GLU A 92 -15.36 -25.21 9.85
C GLU A 92 -14.70 -26.59 9.99
N ARG A 93 -13.45 -26.65 10.46
CA ARG A 93 -12.74 -27.91 10.74
C ARG A 93 -13.48 -28.73 11.81
N LYS A 94 -13.89 -28.08 12.91
CA LYS A 94 -14.62 -28.74 14.00
C LYS A 94 -15.99 -29.24 13.55
N ALA A 95 -16.72 -28.46 12.75
CA ALA A 95 -18.00 -28.88 12.18
C ALA A 95 -17.84 -30.08 11.21
N LEU A 96 -16.75 -30.12 10.43
CA LEU A 96 -16.45 -31.25 9.54
C LEU A 96 -16.11 -32.51 10.34
N GLU A 97 -15.33 -32.37 11.42
CA GLU A 97 -14.96 -33.46 12.33
C GLU A 97 -16.17 -34.02 13.07
N ASP A 98 -17.05 -33.16 13.59
CA ASP A 98 -18.31 -33.57 14.23
C ASP A 98 -19.23 -34.30 13.24
N LYS A 99 -19.32 -33.82 11.98
CA LYS A 99 -20.10 -34.48 10.92
C LYS A 99 -19.52 -35.86 10.57
N GLN A 100 -18.20 -36.00 10.49
CA GLN A 100 -17.56 -37.30 10.27
C GLN A 100 -17.82 -38.26 11.44
N ARG A 101 -17.78 -37.76 12.68
CA ARG A 101 -18.07 -38.55 13.87
C ARG A 101 -19.52 -39.03 13.92
N GLN A 102 -20.48 -38.17 13.57
CA GLN A 102 -21.89 -38.53 13.44
C GLN A 102 -22.12 -39.59 12.36
N LEU A 103 -21.47 -39.45 11.20
CA LEU A 103 -21.54 -40.45 10.11
C LEU A 103 -20.95 -41.80 10.55
N ALA A 104 -19.84 -41.80 11.28
CA ALA A 104 -19.23 -43.02 11.82
C ALA A 104 -20.13 -43.70 12.87
N GLN A 105 -20.71 -42.92 13.80
CA GLN A 105 -21.66 -43.43 14.80
C GLN A 105 -22.94 -43.99 14.16
N ALA A 106 -23.48 -43.32 13.14
CA ALA A 106 -24.65 -43.81 12.41
C ALA A 106 -24.35 -45.13 11.66
N LYS A 107 -23.15 -45.26 11.09
CA LYS A 107 -22.71 -46.50 10.43
C LYS A 107 -22.54 -47.64 11.44
N GLU A 108 -21.92 -47.38 12.58
CA GLU A 108 -21.74 -48.37 13.66
C GLU A 108 -23.08 -48.80 14.27
N ALA A 109 -24.02 -47.87 14.47
CA ALA A 109 -25.36 -48.18 14.94
C ALA A 109 -26.13 -49.07 13.95
N LYS A 110 -26.00 -48.81 12.64
CA LYS A 110 -26.61 -49.62 11.59
C LYS A 110 -26.00 -51.02 11.52
N GLU A 111 -24.68 -51.15 11.63
CA GLU A 111 -24.00 -52.45 11.68
C GLU A 111 -24.41 -53.27 12.92
N LYS A 112 -24.62 -52.62 14.07
CA LYS A 112 -25.13 -53.29 15.28
C LYS A 112 -26.59 -53.74 15.12
N GLU A 113 -27.44 -52.92 14.50
CA GLU A 113 -28.83 -53.29 14.21
C GLU A 113 -28.89 -54.48 13.23
N ASP A 114 -28.09 -54.45 12.16
CA ASP A 114 -28.02 -55.55 11.20
C ASP A 114 -27.47 -56.84 11.83
N ALA A 115 -26.48 -56.74 12.73
CA ALA A 115 -25.96 -57.88 13.48
C ALA A 115 -26.99 -58.45 14.48
N GLN A 116 -27.81 -57.60 15.10
CA GLN A 116 -28.86 -58.02 16.01
C GLN A 116 -30.01 -58.69 15.27
N ARG A 117 -30.45 -58.15 14.13
CA ARG A 117 -31.44 -58.80 13.25
C ARG A 117 -30.97 -60.19 12.81
N LYS A 118 -29.71 -60.34 12.43
CA LYS A 118 -29.13 -61.66 12.09
C LYS A 118 -29.14 -62.65 13.26
N ARG A 119 -28.90 -62.19 14.49
CA ARG A 119 -28.95 -63.05 15.69
C ARG A 119 -30.38 -63.45 16.04
N GLU A 120 -31.34 -62.55 15.90
CA GLU A 120 -32.77 -62.84 16.11
C GLU A 120 -33.32 -63.81 15.05
N ASP A 121 -32.91 -63.65 13.79
CA ASP A 121 -33.27 -64.58 12.71
C ASP A 121 -32.65 -65.97 12.90
N GLU A 122 -31.41 -66.05 13.39
CA GLU A 122 -30.74 -67.31 13.73
C GLU A 122 -31.40 -68.01 14.93
N GLN A 123 -31.78 -67.26 15.98
CA GLN A 123 -32.53 -67.81 17.12
C GLN A 123 -33.91 -68.33 16.70
N LYS A 124 -34.60 -67.66 15.77
CA LYS A 124 -35.85 -68.15 15.19
C LYS A 124 -35.65 -69.43 14.38
N ARG A 125 -34.56 -69.56 13.62
CA ARG A 125 -34.24 -70.81 12.90
C ARG A 125 -33.96 -71.95 13.88
N GLN A 126 -33.20 -71.71 14.95
CA GLN A 126 -32.89 -72.73 15.95
C GLN A 126 -34.14 -73.16 16.76
N ALA A 127 -35.05 -72.23 17.05
CA ALA A 127 -36.34 -72.56 17.68
C ALA A 127 -37.23 -73.40 16.75
N GLN A 128 -37.27 -73.07 15.45
CA GLN A 128 -37.99 -73.86 14.44
C GLN A 128 -37.36 -75.24 14.21
N GLU A 129 -36.05 -75.37 14.31
CA GLU A 129 -35.33 -76.65 14.17
C GLU A 129 -35.50 -77.55 15.41
N ALA A 130 -35.58 -76.96 16.61
CA ALA A 130 -35.91 -77.68 17.85
C ALA A 130 -37.38 -78.15 17.86
N GLU A 131 -38.30 -77.36 17.31
CA GLU A 131 -39.71 -77.74 17.14
C GLU A 131 -39.87 -78.84 16.07
N GLN A 132 -39.11 -78.77 14.97
CA GLN A 132 -39.05 -79.86 13.98
C GLN A 132 -38.46 -81.15 14.55
N LYS A 133 -37.48 -81.10 15.46
CA LYS A 133 -36.96 -82.30 16.14
C LYS A 133 -37.95 -82.91 17.13
N ARG A 134 -38.84 -82.11 17.76
CA ARG A 134 -39.96 -82.62 18.57
C ARG A 134 -41.04 -83.28 17.72
N VAL A 135 -41.34 -82.72 16.55
CA VAL A 135 -42.34 -83.27 15.62
C VAL A 135 -41.80 -84.51 14.86
N ALA A 136 -40.48 -84.63 14.69
CA ALA A 136 -39.85 -85.79 14.05
C ALA A 136 -39.75 -87.04 14.95
N GLN A 137 -39.83 -86.90 16.29
CA GLN A 137 -39.87 -88.05 17.21
C GLN A 137 -41.26 -88.69 17.35
N GLU A 138 -42.33 -88.01 16.91
CA GLU A 138 -43.71 -88.52 17.01
C GLU A 138 -44.19 -89.21 15.71
N ALA A 139 -43.33 -89.30 14.69
CA ALA A 139 -43.70 -89.77 13.35
C ALA A 139 -43.05 -91.11 12.95
N GLU A 140 -42.69 -91.97 13.91
CA GLU A 140 -42.28 -93.36 13.64
C GLU A 140 -43.46 -94.36 13.74
N THR A 141 -44.69 -93.94 13.43
CA THR A 141 -45.79 -94.89 13.17
C THR A 141 -46.79 -94.34 12.17
N LYS A 142 -46.54 -94.57 10.87
CA LYS A 142 -47.51 -95.17 9.91
C LYS A 142 -47.13 -94.86 8.46
N ARG A 143 -46.72 -95.92 7.78
CA ARG A 143 -46.38 -96.02 6.35
C ARG A 143 -47.62 -96.06 5.41
N VAL A 144 -48.51 -95.06 5.41
CA VAL A 144 -49.58 -95.00 4.36
C VAL A 144 -49.76 -93.61 3.71
N ALA A 145 -48.92 -92.61 4.00
CA ALA A 145 -49.12 -91.24 3.50
C ALA A 145 -48.23 -90.80 2.30
N GLN A 146 -47.64 -91.74 1.55
CA GLN A 146 -46.58 -91.43 0.58
C GLN A 146 -47.03 -90.77 -0.74
N GLU A 147 -48.34 -90.63 -1.00
CA GLU A 147 -48.83 -90.03 -2.26
C GLU A 147 -49.34 -88.58 -2.11
N ALA A 148 -49.82 -88.20 -0.92
CA ALA A 148 -50.22 -86.81 -0.61
C ALA A 148 -49.02 -85.92 -0.20
N GLU A 149 -47.97 -86.53 0.36
CA GLU A 149 -46.76 -85.84 0.78
C GLU A 149 -45.94 -85.34 -0.42
N LYS A 150 -45.87 -86.13 -1.51
CA LYS A 150 -45.18 -85.75 -2.75
C LYS A 150 -45.79 -84.52 -3.42
N LYS A 151 -47.11 -84.33 -3.30
CA LYS A 151 -47.82 -83.15 -3.82
C LYS A 151 -47.61 -81.90 -2.93
N ARG A 152 -47.62 -82.06 -1.59
CA ARG A 152 -47.28 -80.96 -0.66
C ARG A 152 -45.82 -80.56 -0.68
N LEU A 153 -44.90 -81.50 -0.93
CA LEU A 153 -43.47 -81.20 -1.08
C LEU A 153 -43.20 -80.42 -2.38
N ALA A 154 -43.81 -80.84 -3.50
CA ALA A 154 -43.70 -80.13 -4.78
C ALA A 154 -44.34 -78.73 -4.72
N GLU A 155 -45.46 -78.57 -4.01
CA GLU A 155 -46.12 -77.27 -3.82
C GLU A 155 -45.32 -76.35 -2.88
N LYS A 156 -44.75 -76.88 -1.78
CA LYS A 156 -43.82 -76.13 -0.92
C LYS A 156 -42.55 -75.73 -1.66
N GLU A 157 -41.98 -76.61 -2.48
CA GLU A 157 -40.75 -76.31 -3.22
C GLU A 157 -41.00 -75.25 -4.31
N ALA A 158 -42.18 -75.27 -4.94
CA ALA A 158 -42.61 -74.23 -5.89
C ALA A 158 -42.85 -72.88 -5.20
N ASP A 159 -43.50 -72.87 -4.03
CA ASP A 159 -43.75 -71.65 -3.23
C ASP A 159 -42.44 -71.06 -2.68
N ASP A 160 -41.52 -71.91 -2.21
CA ASP A 160 -40.21 -71.51 -1.69
C ASP A 160 -39.30 -70.95 -2.80
N LYS A 161 -39.40 -71.49 -4.04
CA LYS A 161 -38.72 -70.93 -5.21
C LYS A 161 -39.27 -69.54 -5.58
N LYS A 162 -40.59 -69.39 -5.58
CA LYS A 162 -41.27 -68.13 -5.92
C LYS A 162 -41.00 -67.04 -4.89
N ARG A 163 -40.94 -67.41 -3.60
CA ARG A 163 -40.56 -66.52 -2.51
C ARG A 163 -39.10 -66.07 -2.60
N LYS A 164 -38.15 -66.98 -2.90
CA LYS A 164 -36.73 -66.63 -3.12
C LYS A 164 -36.52 -65.73 -4.33
N GLU A 165 -37.30 -65.92 -5.40
CA GLU A 165 -37.25 -65.07 -6.59
C GLU A 165 -37.79 -63.65 -6.29
N LEU A 166 -38.90 -63.56 -5.55
CA LEU A 166 -39.45 -62.28 -5.08
C LEU A 166 -38.48 -61.55 -4.13
N GLU A 167 -37.85 -62.26 -3.19
CA GLU A 167 -36.83 -61.69 -2.30
C GLU A 167 -35.61 -61.16 -3.07
N ARG A 168 -35.09 -61.92 -4.04
CA ARG A 168 -33.96 -61.47 -4.89
C ARG A 168 -34.33 -60.23 -5.71
N LYS A 169 -35.56 -60.17 -6.23
CA LYS A 169 -36.03 -59.02 -7.01
C LYS A 169 -36.19 -57.78 -6.12
N ALA A 170 -36.78 -57.93 -4.93
CA ALA A 170 -36.91 -56.85 -3.96
C ALA A 170 -35.56 -56.37 -3.37
N GLU A 171 -34.56 -57.25 -3.26
CA GLU A 171 -33.20 -56.89 -2.87
C GLU A 171 -32.46 -56.16 -3.99
N ALA A 172 -32.58 -56.62 -5.24
CA ALA A 172 -32.02 -55.95 -6.41
C ALA A 172 -32.61 -54.55 -6.61
N ASP A 173 -33.92 -54.38 -6.44
CA ASP A 173 -34.60 -53.08 -6.55
C ASP A 173 -34.15 -52.12 -5.43
N ARG A 174 -34.01 -52.60 -4.18
CA ARG A 174 -33.47 -51.79 -3.06
C ARG A 174 -32.03 -51.34 -3.31
N LEU A 175 -31.17 -52.24 -3.81
CA LEU A 175 -29.77 -51.91 -4.08
C LEU A 175 -29.64 -50.89 -5.22
N ALA A 176 -30.49 -51.02 -6.26
CA ALA A 176 -30.56 -50.07 -7.35
C ALA A 176 -31.06 -48.68 -6.89
N GLU A 177 -32.07 -48.63 -6.02
CA GLU A 177 -32.57 -47.38 -5.45
C GLU A 177 -31.53 -46.70 -4.54
N GLU A 178 -30.84 -47.47 -3.70
CA GLU A 178 -29.76 -46.94 -2.85
C GLU A 178 -28.61 -46.37 -3.69
N LYS A 179 -28.21 -47.07 -4.75
CA LYS A 179 -27.17 -46.59 -5.68
C LYS A 179 -27.60 -45.30 -6.38
N ARG A 180 -28.87 -45.20 -6.82
CA ARG A 180 -29.42 -43.97 -7.41
C ARG A 180 -29.42 -42.81 -6.42
N LYS A 181 -29.81 -43.04 -5.16
CA LYS A 181 -29.79 -41.99 -4.11
C LYS A 181 -28.37 -41.51 -3.82
N LYS A 182 -27.40 -42.41 -3.69
CA LYS A 182 -25.98 -42.05 -3.48
C LYS A 182 -25.40 -41.27 -4.67
N GLN A 183 -25.71 -41.68 -5.90
CA GLN A 183 -25.27 -40.96 -7.10
C GLN A 183 -25.85 -39.55 -7.14
N ALA A 184 -27.16 -39.39 -6.91
CA ALA A 184 -27.82 -38.09 -6.91
C ALA A 184 -27.31 -37.16 -5.80
N GLU A 185 -26.99 -37.70 -4.62
CA GLU A 185 -26.38 -36.92 -3.54
C GLU A 185 -24.94 -36.49 -3.87
N ALA A 186 -24.14 -37.39 -4.45
CA ALA A 186 -22.78 -37.08 -4.90
C ALA A 186 -22.77 -36.01 -6.00
N ASP A 187 -23.66 -36.12 -7.00
CA ASP A 187 -23.79 -35.15 -8.08
C ASP A 187 -24.23 -33.78 -7.55
N ARG A 188 -25.17 -33.75 -6.59
CA ARG A 188 -25.61 -32.50 -5.93
C ARG A 188 -24.48 -31.84 -5.15
N LEU A 189 -23.68 -32.61 -4.41
CA LEU A 189 -22.53 -32.08 -3.66
C LEU A 189 -21.44 -31.54 -4.61
N ALA A 190 -21.15 -32.26 -5.69
CA ALA A 190 -20.19 -31.82 -6.70
C ALA A 190 -20.65 -30.52 -7.40
N GLU A 191 -21.94 -30.39 -7.71
CA GLU A 191 -22.47 -29.16 -8.31
C GLU A 191 -22.43 -27.97 -7.33
N GLN A 192 -22.74 -28.20 -6.05
CA GLN A 192 -22.64 -27.15 -5.02
C GLN A 192 -21.20 -26.67 -4.84
N GLU A 193 -20.23 -27.57 -4.81
CA GLU A 193 -18.82 -27.22 -4.70
C GLU A 193 -18.34 -26.46 -5.94
N ARG A 194 -18.74 -26.89 -7.15
CA ARG A 194 -18.41 -26.17 -8.39
C ARG A 194 -18.98 -24.74 -8.37
N LYS A 195 -20.23 -24.56 -7.95
CA LYS A 195 -20.85 -23.23 -7.82
C LYS A 195 -20.13 -22.36 -6.79
N ARG A 196 -19.74 -22.92 -5.65
CA ARG A 196 -18.98 -22.22 -4.61
C ARG A 196 -17.59 -21.79 -5.12
N GLN A 197 -16.89 -22.65 -5.86
CA GLN A 197 -15.59 -22.33 -6.46
C GLN A 197 -15.71 -21.25 -7.54
N GLU A 198 -16.73 -21.32 -8.39
CA GLU A 198 -16.99 -20.32 -9.42
C GLU A 198 -17.34 -18.95 -8.80
N GLU A 199 -18.18 -18.92 -7.77
CA GLU A 199 -18.49 -17.70 -7.02
C GLU A 199 -17.24 -17.13 -6.32
N ALA A 200 -16.44 -17.97 -5.67
CA ALA A 200 -15.20 -17.56 -5.04
C ALA A 200 -14.19 -17.00 -6.06
N SER A 201 -14.09 -17.63 -7.25
CA SER A 201 -13.23 -17.15 -8.34
C SER A 201 -13.71 -15.80 -8.88
N ARG A 202 -15.02 -15.65 -9.13
CA ARG A 202 -15.62 -14.38 -9.57
C ARG A 202 -15.41 -13.26 -8.55
N LEU A 203 -15.60 -13.55 -7.26
CA LEU A 203 -15.36 -12.57 -6.20
C LEU A 203 -13.88 -12.19 -6.09
N ALA A 204 -12.96 -13.14 -6.25
CA ALA A 204 -11.53 -12.87 -6.28
C ALA A 204 -11.13 -12.02 -7.48
N GLU A 205 -11.69 -12.29 -8.66
CA GLU A 205 -11.47 -11.51 -9.88
C GLU A 205 -12.02 -10.09 -9.75
N GLN A 206 -13.24 -9.92 -9.23
CA GLN A 206 -13.84 -8.61 -8.95
C GLN A 206 -12.98 -7.80 -7.98
N LYS A 207 -12.53 -8.40 -6.87
CA LYS A 207 -11.64 -7.73 -5.91
C LYS A 207 -10.31 -7.33 -6.54
N LYS A 208 -9.75 -8.17 -7.42
CA LYS A 208 -8.52 -7.85 -8.14
C LYS A 208 -8.73 -6.69 -9.12
N ALA A 209 -9.85 -6.67 -9.84
CA ALA A 209 -10.20 -5.59 -10.76
C ALA A 209 -10.45 -4.28 -10.01
N GLU A 210 -11.17 -4.31 -8.89
CA GLU A 210 -11.40 -3.15 -8.02
C GLU A 210 -10.08 -2.60 -7.45
N ALA A 211 -9.21 -3.48 -6.94
CA ALA A 211 -7.89 -3.09 -6.45
C ALA A 211 -7.02 -2.48 -7.55
N ALA A 212 -7.07 -3.02 -8.76
CA ALA A 212 -6.35 -2.47 -9.91
C ALA A 212 -6.89 -1.09 -10.32
N ALA A 213 -8.22 -0.91 -10.35
CA ALA A 213 -8.86 0.36 -10.65
C ALA A 213 -8.55 1.41 -9.58
N ALA A 214 -8.61 1.04 -8.30
CA ALA A 214 -8.26 1.92 -7.18
C ALA A 214 -6.79 2.35 -7.23
N LYS A 215 -5.87 1.43 -7.57
CA LYS A 215 -4.45 1.74 -7.75
C LYS A 215 -4.24 2.71 -8.93
N ALA A 216 -4.89 2.47 -10.07
CA ALA A 216 -4.79 3.34 -11.23
C ALA A 216 -5.31 4.76 -10.94
N ALA A 217 -6.47 4.86 -10.27
CA ALA A 217 -7.03 6.15 -9.84
C ALA A 217 -6.12 6.89 -8.85
N ALA A 218 -5.49 6.16 -7.91
CA ALA A 218 -4.55 6.76 -6.96
C ALA A 218 -3.26 7.25 -7.64
N GLU A 219 -2.75 6.51 -8.63
CA GLU A 219 -1.59 6.89 -9.43
C GLU A 219 -1.89 8.13 -10.28
N GLU A 220 -3.03 8.17 -10.97
CA GLU A 220 -3.49 9.33 -11.72
C GLU A 220 -3.68 10.56 -10.82
N ALA A 221 -4.29 10.39 -9.64
CA ALA A 221 -4.44 11.49 -8.69
C ALA A 221 -3.08 12.03 -8.22
N LYS A 222 -2.08 11.15 -8.03
CA LYS A 222 -0.72 11.56 -7.67
C LYS A 222 -0.04 12.31 -8.82
N GLU A 223 -0.17 11.83 -10.06
CA GLU A 223 0.38 12.53 -11.24
C GLU A 223 -0.24 13.91 -11.41
N ARG A 224 -1.57 14.01 -11.28
CA ARG A 224 -2.29 15.30 -11.32
C ARG A 224 -1.81 16.23 -10.21
N ALA A 225 -1.61 15.73 -8.99
CA ALA A 225 -1.09 16.53 -7.88
C ALA A 225 0.35 17.03 -8.13
N VAL A 226 1.21 16.21 -8.72
CA VAL A 226 2.58 16.61 -9.11
C VAL A 226 2.55 17.67 -10.21
N ALA A 227 1.73 17.47 -11.25
CA ALA A 227 1.56 18.44 -12.32
C ALA A 227 0.99 19.78 -11.82
N GLU A 228 0.01 19.73 -10.91
CA GLU A 228 -0.52 20.92 -10.25
C GLU A 228 0.57 21.64 -9.45
N ALA A 229 1.35 20.93 -8.63
CA ALA A 229 2.43 21.53 -7.85
C ALA A 229 3.49 22.20 -8.73
N GLN A 230 3.88 21.55 -9.84
CA GLN A 230 4.82 22.12 -10.82
C GLN A 230 4.26 23.37 -11.50
N MET A 231 2.98 23.35 -11.89
CA MET A 231 2.29 24.52 -12.44
C MET A 231 2.26 25.66 -11.42
N VAL A 232 1.90 25.36 -10.17
CA VAL A 232 1.84 26.34 -9.09
C VAL A 232 3.20 26.99 -8.86
N GLN A 233 4.26 26.19 -8.80
CA GLN A 233 5.63 26.69 -8.66
C GLN A 233 6.06 27.56 -9.85
N SER A 234 5.73 27.15 -11.07
CA SER A 234 6.07 27.88 -12.30
C SER A 234 5.42 29.27 -12.32
N ILE A 235 4.11 29.33 -12.05
CA ILE A 235 3.36 30.58 -12.00
C ILE A 235 3.82 31.45 -10.82
N SER A 236 4.09 30.86 -9.65
CA SER A 236 4.61 31.62 -8.50
C SER A 236 5.96 32.28 -8.81
N SER A 237 6.85 31.56 -9.50
CA SER A 237 8.13 32.10 -9.99
C SER A 237 7.91 33.22 -11.00
N LEU A 238 6.94 33.07 -11.90
CA LEU A 238 6.57 34.11 -12.87
C LEU A 238 6.05 35.38 -12.18
N ILE A 239 5.17 35.24 -11.17
CA ILE A 239 4.67 36.36 -10.35
C ILE A 239 5.87 37.08 -9.72
N ASN A 240 6.75 36.34 -9.04
CA ASN A 240 7.93 36.93 -8.41
C ASN A 240 8.82 37.67 -9.42
N ASN A 241 9.07 37.09 -10.60
CA ASN A 241 9.87 37.70 -11.64
C ASN A 241 9.24 38.98 -12.18
N ARG A 242 7.92 39.00 -12.41
CA ARG A 242 7.20 40.19 -12.89
C ARG A 242 7.20 41.31 -11.85
N VAL A 243 6.94 40.98 -10.59
CA VAL A 243 6.99 41.95 -9.48
C VAL A 243 8.40 42.52 -9.35
N THR A 244 9.43 41.66 -9.39
CA THR A 244 10.83 42.09 -9.34
C THR A 244 11.20 42.99 -10.50
N ALA A 245 10.78 42.66 -11.72
CA ALA A 245 11.03 43.49 -12.91
C ALA A 245 10.30 44.84 -12.87
N ALA A 246 9.12 44.90 -12.25
CA ALA A 246 8.34 46.12 -12.10
C ALA A 246 8.86 47.03 -10.97
N TRP A 247 9.64 46.48 -10.04
CA TRP A 247 10.09 47.16 -8.83
C TRP A 247 11.11 48.26 -9.10
N ILE A 248 10.87 49.43 -8.51
CA ILE A 248 11.77 50.58 -8.58
C ILE A 248 12.58 50.61 -7.29
N ARG A 249 13.88 50.30 -7.41
CA ARG A 249 14.82 50.22 -6.29
C ARG A 249 14.92 51.57 -5.55
N PRO A 250 14.52 51.66 -4.27
CA PRO A 250 14.75 52.86 -3.48
C PRO A 250 16.23 53.00 -3.07
N PRO A 251 16.73 54.21 -2.82
CA PRO A 251 18.12 54.42 -2.38
C PRO A 251 18.48 53.76 -1.04
N SER A 252 17.47 53.54 -0.18
CA SER A 252 17.59 52.83 1.10
C SER A 252 17.77 51.32 0.95
N ALA A 253 17.49 50.75 -0.22
CA ALA A 253 17.52 49.31 -0.44
C ALA A 253 18.93 48.73 -0.16
N ARG A 254 18.99 47.71 0.69
CA ARG A 254 20.21 46.95 1.03
C ARG A 254 19.97 45.46 0.89
N ASN A 255 21.05 44.72 0.67
CA ASN A 255 21.00 43.26 0.81
C ASN A 255 20.52 42.91 2.24
N ASN A 256 19.67 41.88 2.35
CA ASN A 256 18.95 41.45 3.57
C ASN A 256 17.64 42.16 3.91
N MET A 257 17.21 43.19 3.14
CA MET A 257 15.85 43.72 3.27
C MET A 257 14.83 42.73 2.69
N VAL A 258 13.86 42.32 3.52
CA VAL A 258 12.82 41.36 3.14
C VAL A 258 11.48 41.89 3.57
N THR A 259 10.53 41.99 2.64
CA THR A 259 9.13 42.33 2.96
C THR A 259 8.22 41.20 2.54
N GLN A 260 7.19 40.91 3.33
CA GLN A 260 6.16 39.94 2.98
C GLN A 260 4.90 40.68 2.55
N LEU A 261 4.39 40.32 1.39
CA LEU A 261 3.19 40.91 0.80
C LEU A 261 2.11 39.84 0.72
N ARG A 262 0.87 40.24 1.01
CA ARG A 262 -0.33 39.47 0.69
C ARG A 262 -1.01 40.09 -0.50
N ILE A 263 -1.17 39.31 -1.55
CA ILE A 263 -1.73 39.74 -2.83
C ILE A 263 -3.01 38.94 -3.08
N HIS A 264 -4.09 39.64 -3.39
CA HIS A 264 -5.34 39.01 -3.81
C HIS A 264 -5.52 39.17 -5.31
N PHE A 265 -5.71 38.06 -6.00
CA PHE A 265 -5.99 38.05 -7.44
C PHE A 265 -7.45 37.74 -7.72
N LEU A 266 -7.95 38.28 -8.83
CA LEU A 266 -9.19 37.81 -9.46
C LEU A 266 -8.89 36.61 -10.37
N PRO A 267 -9.89 35.77 -10.69
CA PRO A 267 -9.71 34.65 -11.64
C PRO A 267 -9.23 35.09 -13.03
N THR A 268 -9.44 36.36 -13.41
CA THR A 268 -8.90 36.98 -14.63
C THR A 268 -7.38 37.20 -14.57
N GLY A 269 -6.78 37.03 -13.39
CA GLY A 269 -5.38 37.32 -13.09
C GLY A 269 -5.11 38.76 -12.67
N GLU A 270 -6.13 39.60 -12.57
CA GLU A 270 -6.00 41.00 -12.14
C GLU A 270 -5.71 41.10 -10.64
N VAL A 271 -4.86 42.05 -10.26
CA VAL A 271 -4.57 42.35 -8.85
C VAL A 271 -5.76 43.11 -8.26
N MET A 272 -6.44 42.51 -7.28
CA MET A 272 -7.51 43.15 -6.53
C MET A 272 -6.98 43.97 -5.36
N ASN A 273 -6.01 43.42 -4.62
CA ASN A 273 -5.40 44.07 -3.46
C ASN A 273 -3.97 43.55 -3.26
N ALA A 274 -3.08 44.41 -2.75
CA ALA A 274 -1.76 44.07 -2.28
C ALA A 274 -1.45 44.86 -1.00
N GLN A 275 -1.04 44.15 0.05
CA GLN A 275 -0.74 44.75 1.35
C GLN A 275 0.50 44.11 1.99
N VAL A 276 1.21 44.89 2.80
CA VAL A 276 2.36 44.40 3.57
C VAL A 276 1.85 43.62 4.77
N THR A 277 2.28 42.37 4.93
CA THR A 277 2.00 41.55 6.12
C THR A 277 3.17 41.57 7.10
N LYS A 278 4.40 41.68 6.59
CA LYS A 278 5.61 41.84 7.41
C LYS A 278 6.54 42.85 6.76
N SER A 279 6.78 43.95 7.47
CA SER A 279 7.66 45.04 7.02
C SER A 279 9.13 44.59 6.97
N SER A 280 9.87 45.17 6.03
CA SER A 280 11.34 45.07 5.96
C SER A 280 12.07 45.95 6.98
N GLY A 281 11.36 46.82 7.69
CA GLY A 281 11.93 47.87 8.53
C GLY A 281 12.18 49.20 7.80
N ASP A 282 11.99 49.25 6.48
CA ASP A 282 12.05 50.48 5.67
C ASP A 282 10.71 50.68 4.94
N ALA A 283 9.96 51.70 5.35
CA ALA A 283 8.62 51.97 4.80
C ALA A 283 8.65 52.27 3.30
N LEU A 284 9.71 52.92 2.80
CA LEU A 284 9.85 53.22 1.38
C LEU A 284 10.10 51.92 0.58
N PHE A 285 10.94 51.02 1.07
CA PHE A 285 11.15 49.70 0.49
C PHE A 285 9.84 48.90 0.39
N ASP A 286 9.08 48.84 1.48
CA ASP A 286 7.80 48.14 1.54
C ASP A 286 6.78 48.74 0.56
N GLN A 287 6.66 50.07 0.54
CA GLN A 287 5.77 50.76 -0.38
C GLN A 287 6.16 50.51 -1.84
N ARG A 288 7.46 50.54 -2.17
CA ARG A 288 7.93 50.23 -3.53
C ARG A 288 7.62 48.80 -3.95
N ALA A 289 7.67 47.84 -3.02
CA ALA A 289 7.29 46.47 -3.29
C ALA A 289 5.78 46.34 -3.60
N VAL A 290 4.92 47.05 -2.84
CA VAL A 290 3.47 47.12 -3.13
C VAL A 290 3.19 47.82 -4.47
N ASP A 291 3.85 48.95 -4.75
CA ASP A 291 3.73 49.67 -6.03
C ASP A 291 4.07 48.75 -7.21
N ALA A 292 5.10 47.91 -7.06
CA ALA A 292 5.51 46.95 -8.08
C ALA A 292 4.42 45.93 -8.39
N VAL A 293 3.74 45.40 -7.37
CA VAL A 293 2.60 44.47 -7.54
C VAL A 293 1.48 45.16 -8.33
N TYR A 294 1.07 46.37 -7.94
CA TYR A 294 0.02 47.09 -8.67
C TYR A 294 0.44 47.48 -10.09
N LYS A 295 1.73 47.75 -10.33
CA LYS A 295 2.28 48.05 -11.66
C LYS A 295 2.26 46.84 -12.59
N VAL A 296 2.36 45.62 -12.07
CA VAL A 296 2.15 44.40 -12.86
C VAL A 296 0.72 44.32 -13.39
N ARG A 297 -0.27 44.86 -12.64
CA ARG A 297 -1.71 44.93 -12.96
C ARG A 297 -2.41 43.57 -13.12
N ARG A 298 -1.90 42.71 -14.00
CA ARG A 298 -2.50 41.43 -14.38
C ARG A 298 -1.46 40.37 -14.67
N ILE A 299 -1.73 39.14 -14.25
CA ILE A 299 -1.01 37.92 -14.61
C ILE A 299 -1.91 37.08 -15.50
N GLU A 300 -1.79 37.20 -16.82
CA GLU A 300 -2.68 36.53 -17.78
C GLU A 300 -2.70 35.00 -17.64
N GLU A 301 -1.61 34.41 -17.19
CA GLU A 301 -1.47 32.98 -16.95
C GLU A 301 -2.45 32.46 -15.90
N LEU A 302 -2.81 33.28 -14.91
CA LEU A 302 -3.80 32.90 -13.90
C LEU A 302 -5.20 32.68 -14.50
N ALA A 303 -5.54 33.36 -15.58
CA ALA A 303 -6.81 33.16 -16.29
C ALA A 303 -6.87 31.81 -17.04
N LYS A 304 -5.73 31.14 -17.22
CA LYS A 304 -5.64 29.81 -17.84
C LYS A 304 -5.62 28.68 -16.82
N VAL A 305 -5.53 29.01 -15.53
CA VAL A 305 -5.52 28.02 -14.45
C VAL A 305 -6.95 27.53 -14.21
N ASP A 306 -7.09 26.24 -13.94
CA ASP A 306 -8.37 25.66 -13.53
C ASP A 306 -8.92 26.39 -12.28
N SER A 307 -10.23 26.60 -12.23
CA SER A 307 -10.86 27.38 -11.16
C SER A 307 -10.55 26.80 -9.78
N TYR A 308 -10.56 25.48 -9.60
CA TYR A 308 -10.29 24.88 -8.29
C TYR A 308 -8.84 25.13 -7.86
N VAL A 309 -7.89 24.98 -8.78
CA VAL A 309 -6.46 25.26 -8.53
C VAL A 309 -6.24 26.75 -8.23
N PHE A 310 -6.94 27.64 -8.94
CA PHE A 310 -6.88 29.09 -8.71
C PHE A 310 -7.38 29.48 -7.32
N GLU A 311 -8.58 29.02 -6.95
CA GLU A 311 -9.19 29.34 -5.64
C GLU A 311 -8.29 28.90 -4.49
N ARG A 312 -7.65 27.72 -4.62
CA ARG A 312 -6.80 27.14 -3.58
C ARG A 312 -5.43 27.79 -3.49
N ASN A 313 -4.81 28.15 -4.61
CA ASN A 313 -3.38 28.53 -4.65
C ASN A 313 -3.13 30.00 -4.99
N PHE A 314 -4.06 30.69 -5.66
CA PHE A 314 -3.80 32.00 -6.27
C PHE A 314 -4.79 33.09 -5.90
N ARG A 315 -5.97 32.78 -5.35
CA ARG A 315 -6.88 33.81 -4.82
C ARG A 315 -6.18 34.73 -3.81
N GLN A 316 -5.32 34.15 -2.98
CA GLN A 316 -4.47 34.85 -2.02
C GLN A 316 -3.06 34.27 -2.10
N VAL A 317 -2.09 35.10 -2.47
CA VAL A 317 -0.68 34.73 -2.57
C VAL A 317 0.11 35.53 -1.54
N ASP A 318 0.84 34.82 -0.69
CA ASP A 318 1.82 35.42 0.22
C ASP A 318 3.20 35.40 -0.47
N LEU A 319 3.65 36.57 -0.93
CA LEU A 319 4.91 36.76 -1.65
C LEU A 319 5.99 37.28 -0.69
N ILE A 320 7.11 36.57 -0.60
CA ILE A 320 8.32 37.06 0.09
C ILE A 320 9.17 37.82 -0.94
N PHE A 321 9.22 39.14 -0.82
CA PHE A 321 9.99 39.99 -1.72
C PHE A 321 11.39 40.26 -1.13
N ASN A 322 12.43 39.73 -1.78
CA ASN A 322 13.83 39.87 -1.39
C ASN A 322 14.75 40.04 -2.62
N PRO A 323 15.02 41.28 -3.06
CA PRO A 323 15.90 41.57 -4.19
C PRO A 323 17.37 41.25 -3.86
N GLN A 324 18.00 40.37 -4.65
CA GLN A 324 19.36 39.85 -4.39
C GLN A 324 20.51 40.68 -4.98
N ASP A 325 20.20 41.67 -5.83
CA ASP A 325 21.20 42.50 -6.53
C ASP A 325 21.30 43.91 -5.93
N LEU A 326 21.29 44.03 -4.60
CA LEU A 326 21.40 45.32 -3.93
C LEU A 326 22.84 45.62 -3.52
N ARG A 327 23.10 46.89 -3.18
CA ARG A 327 24.37 47.30 -2.58
C ARG A 327 24.42 46.78 -1.14
N ASN A 328 25.60 46.28 -0.74
CA ASN A 328 25.87 45.91 0.66
C ASN A 328 25.86 47.14 1.57
#